data_AF-A0A4E0PXU2-F1
#
_entry.id   AF-A0A4E0PXU2-F1
#
_cell.length_a   1.000
_cell.length_b   1.000
_cell.length_c   1.000
_cell.angle_alpha   90.00
_cell.angle_beta   90.00
_cell.angle_gamma   90.00
#
_symmetry.space_group_name_H-M   'P 1'
#
loop_
_entity.id
_entity.type
_entity.pdbx_description
1 polymer ?
#
loop_
_entity_poly.entity_id
_entity_poly.type
_entity_poly.pdbx_seq_one_letter_code
_entity_poly.pdbx_strand_id
1 'polypeptide(L)'
;MEGLQDLLSGPDNIYAIYMAGTPDYVGTGRTNLGAPGIEEIREQTEYAHDKGVKMEIVLNSSCMGGQHLTPQGFNKIHWYFDRLNDIGIDSITVAEPYFVEMLSKDYNMEVVVSVLSFVDSPQKAEFYEELGADTIVVDPVVNRDFAKLEAIKESVTCGLKLLVNEGCLYQCPFRYAHFNFFSHANGPGPKLNVLDDYYYYKCLSLRINDPQQLIKSPWIRPEDTKRYEHITDTFKIGGRTHFTNWILNNVHAYTNRDYDGNLMDLLDCPRDIRDLFYIPNKELKGTLDQWKQCNKICSDCGYCKRLTERIVRVYSVDDMQSTLQPLKSTGGST
;
A
#
# COMPACT_ATOMS: atom_id res chain seq x y z
N MET A 1 -9.98 -0.31 19.52
CA MET A 1 -9.17 0.26 20.62
C MET A 1 -7.91 -0.54 20.97
N GLU A 2 -8.00 -1.80 21.39
CA GLU A 2 -6.82 -2.58 21.87
C GLU A 2 -5.61 -2.56 20.90
N GLY A 3 -5.81 -2.87 19.62
CA GLY A 3 -4.71 -2.83 18.64
C GLY A 3 -4.08 -1.45 18.42
N LEU A 4 -4.84 -0.37 18.62
CA LEU A 4 -4.32 1.00 18.56
C LEU A 4 -3.47 1.32 19.81
N GLN A 5 -3.93 0.89 20.99
CA GLN A 5 -3.20 1.08 22.24
C GLN A 5 -1.86 0.35 22.21
N ASP A 6 -1.84 -0.88 21.72
CA ASP A 6 -0.61 -1.65 21.51
C ASP A 6 0.34 -0.95 20.54
N LEU A 7 -0.18 -0.46 19.40
CA LEU A 7 0.61 0.22 18.37
C LEU A 7 1.27 1.49 18.91
N LEU A 8 0.52 2.29 19.68
CA LEU A 8 0.99 3.56 20.24
C LEU A 8 1.68 3.42 21.60
N SER A 9 1.69 2.23 22.19
CA SER A 9 2.60 1.86 23.29
C SER A 9 4.01 1.52 22.79
N GLY A 10 4.13 1.30 21.48
CA GLY A 10 5.35 0.89 20.80
C GLY A 10 6.25 2.08 20.41
N PRO A 11 6.95 2.00 19.26
CA PRO A 11 8.07 2.89 18.94
C PRO A 11 7.69 4.38 18.76
N ASP A 12 8.57 5.27 19.20
CA ASP A 12 8.34 6.71 19.35
C ASP A 12 8.28 7.53 18.03
N ASN A 13 8.35 6.90 16.86
CA ASN A 13 8.48 7.62 15.57
C ASN A 13 7.34 7.32 14.58
N ILE A 14 6.11 7.23 15.07
CA ILE A 14 4.91 7.10 14.23
C ILE A 14 4.36 8.50 13.93
N TYR A 15 4.51 8.97 12.68
CA TYR A 15 3.97 10.26 12.23
C TYR A 15 2.44 10.29 12.22
N ALA A 16 1.84 9.24 11.66
CA ALA A 16 0.39 9.10 11.53
C ALA A 16 0.01 7.62 11.51
N ILE A 17 -1.19 7.33 11.99
CA ILE A 17 -1.87 6.05 11.82
C ILE A 17 -3.02 6.24 10.85
N TYR A 18 -3.44 5.15 10.20
CA TYR A 18 -4.56 5.21 9.29
C TYR A 18 -5.53 4.05 9.45
N MET A 19 -6.81 4.31 9.28
CA MET A 19 -7.86 3.30 9.26
C MET A 19 -8.80 3.51 8.07
N ALA A 20 -9.56 2.47 7.72
CA ALA A 20 -10.61 2.62 6.71
C ALA A 20 -11.76 3.43 7.30
N GLY A 21 -12.38 4.30 6.51
CA GLY A 21 -13.67 4.88 6.90
C GLY A 21 -14.83 3.90 6.69
N THR A 22 -16.04 4.39 6.94
CA THR A 22 -17.26 3.59 6.91
C THR A 22 -17.64 3.24 5.46
N PRO A 23 -17.73 1.93 5.10
CA PRO A 23 -17.99 1.49 3.73
C PRO A 23 -19.40 1.83 3.20
N ASP A 24 -20.29 2.31 4.06
CA ASP A 24 -21.64 2.72 3.69
C ASP A 24 -21.66 4.04 2.89
N TYR A 25 -20.60 4.85 2.99
CA TYR A 25 -20.50 6.16 2.34
C TYR A 25 -19.55 6.11 1.15
N VAL A 26 -18.32 5.66 1.37
CA VAL A 26 -17.31 5.48 0.33
C VAL A 26 -16.55 4.19 0.60
N GLY A 27 -16.34 3.38 -0.43
CA GLY A 27 -15.63 2.11 -0.32
C GLY A 27 -14.11 2.27 -0.18
N THR A 28 -13.42 1.14 -0.12
CA THR A 28 -11.94 1.12 -0.12
C THR A 28 -11.39 0.10 -1.11
N GLY A 29 -10.14 0.30 -1.51
CA GLY A 29 -9.39 -0.58 -2.41
C GLY A 29 -8.95 -1.93 -1.80
N ARG A 30 -9.37 -2.27 -0.59
CA ARG A 30 -8.98 -3.49 0.12
C ARG A 30 -10.17 -4.02 0.90
N THR A 31 -10.10 -5.30 1.29
CA THR A 31 -11.06 -5.86 2.25
C THR A 31 -11.02 -5.06 3.55
N ASN A 32 -12.17 -4.64 4.04
CA ASN A 32 -12.27 -4.00 5.34
C ASN A 32 -12.41 -5.09 6.43
N LEU A 33 -11.58 -5.02 7.48
CA LEU A 33 -11.73 -5.89 8.66
C LEU A 33 -12.96 -5.51 9.51
N GLY A 34 -13.46 -4.28 9.35
CA GLY A 34 -14.64 -3.75 10.02
C GLY A 34 -15.18 -2.51 9.33
N ALA A 35 -16.39 -2.11 9.70
CA ALA A 35 -17.03 -0.88 9.30
C ALA A 35 -17.09 0.04 10.52
N PRO A 36 -16.06 0.88 10.76
CA PRO A 36 -16.01 1.67 11.98
C PRO A 36 -17.14 2.69 11.97
N GLY A 37 -17.81 2.81 13.11
CA GLY A 37 -18.82 3.84 13.34
C GLY A 37 -18.17 5.21 13.54
N ILE A 38 -18.97 6.28 13.42
CA ILE A 38 -18.51 7.65 13.69
C ILE A 38 -17.91 7.79 15.09
N GLU A 39 -18.53 7.18 16.10
CA GLU A 39 -18.05 7.28 17.47
C GLU A 39 -16.74 6.52 17.68
N GLU A 40 -16.58 5.36 17.05
CA GLU A 40 -15.32 4.63 17.10
C GLU A 40 -14.18 5.41 16.44
N ILE A 41 -14.46 6.13 15.34
CA ILE A 41 -13.48 7.03 14.71
C ILE A 41 -13.12 8.17 15.67
N ARG A 42 -14.10 8.75 16.36
CA ARG A 42 -13.87 9.80 17.37
C ARG A 42 -12.94 9.31 18.49
N GLU A 43 -13.30 8.21 19.15
CA GLU A 43 -12.53 7.65 20.27
C GLU A 43 -11.09 7.32 19.85
N GLN A 44 -10.89 6.77 18.66
CA GLN A 44 -9.55 6.48 18.14
C GLN A 44 -8.76 7.73 17.78
N THR A 45 -9.43 8.77 17.27
CA THR A 45 -8.81 10.06 16.94
C THR A 45 -8.33 10.75 18.20
N GLU A 46 -9.19 10.87 19.22
CA GLU A 46 -8.84 11.46 20.52
C GLU A 46 -7.67 10.71 21.17
N TYR A 47 -7.70 9.38 21.17
CA TYR A 47 -6.61 8.58 21.70
C TYR A 47 -5.28 8.76 20.94
N ALA A 48 -5.33 8.88 19.62
CA ALA A 48 -4.13 9.13 18.81
C ALA A 48 -3.54 10.52 19.11
N HIS A 49 -4.38 11.54 19.21
CA HIS A 49 -3.99 12.90 19.56
C HIS A 49 -3.40 13.01 20.96
N ASP A 50 -3.95 12.29 21.94
CA ASP A 50 -3.39 12.18 23.30
C ASP A 50 -1.96 11.61 23.32
N LYS A 51 -1.58 10.88 22.27
CA LYS A 51 -0.23 10.33 22.05
C LYS A 51 0.62 11.18 21.09
N GLY A 52 0.09 12.29 20.59
CA GLY A 52 0.77 13.16 19.63
C GLY A 52 0.87 12.58 18.22
N VAL A 53 0.01 11.62 17.87
CA VAL A 53 0.00 10.94 16.57
C VAL A 53 -1.21 11.35 15.76
N LYS A 54 -1.01 11.63 14.48
CA LYS A 54 -2.08 12.03 13.56
C LYS A 54 -2.98 10.86 13.17
N MET A 55 -4.26 11.14 12.93
CA MET A 55 -5.25 10.19 12.42
C MET A 55 -5.59 10.44 10.94
N GLU A 56 -5.39 9.43 10.11
CA GLU A 56 -5.74 9.42 8.67
C GLU A 56 -6.92 8.48 8.40
N ILE A 57 -7.98 8.97 7.74
CA ILE A 57 -9.11 8.14 7.30
C ILE A 57 -9.00 7.84 5.80
N VAL A 58 -9.03 6.56 5.44
CA VAL A 58 -8.90 6.11 4.04
C VAL A 58 -10.25 5.74 3.45
N LEU A 59 -10.64 6.47 2.40
CA LEU A 59 -11.88 6.34 1.60
C LEU A 59 -11.55 6.28 0.11
N ASN A 60 -10.68 5.33 -0.25
CA ASN A 60 -9.99 5.33 -1.54
C ASN A 60 -10.62 4.42 -2.60
N SER A 61 -11.95 4.38 -2.66
CA SER A 61 -12.69 3.70 -3.73
C SER A 61 -12.24 4.22 -5.11
N SER A 62 -11.77 3.33 -6.00
CA SER A 62 -11.36 3.69 -7.37
C SER A 62 -12.55 3.80 -8.34
N CYS A 63 -13.71 3.28 -7.95
CA CYS A 63 -14.95 3.40 -8.69
C CYS A 63 -16.13 3.39 -7.72
N MET A 64 -17.15 4.21 -7.99
CA MET A 64 -18.41 4.25 -7.24
C MET A 64 -19.63 4.12 -8.14
N GLY A 65 -19.45 3.72 -9.42
CA GLY A 65 -20.54 3.59 -10.39
C GLY A 65 -21.33 4.88 -10.62
N GLY A 66 -20.70 6.05 -10.42
CA GLY A 66 -21.33 7.37 -10.56
C GLY A 66 -22.26 7.78 -9.41
N GLN A 67 -22.37 6.98 -8.34
CA GLN A 67 -23.28 7.29 -7.22
C GLN A 67 -22.99 8.66 -6.58
N HIS A 68 -21.72 9.04 -6.46
CA HIS A 68 -21.27 10.32 -5.90
C HIS A 68 -21.72 11.54 -6.71
N LEU A 69 -22.08 11.37 -7.99
CA LEU A 69 -22.57 12.43 -8.87
C LEU A 69 -24.09 12.59 -8.81
N THR A 70 -24.79 11.72 -8.08
CA THR A 70 -26.24 11.86 -7.86
C THR A 70 -26.50 12.81 -6.69
N PRO A 71 -27.64 13.53 -6.65
CA PRO A 71 -27.97 14.38 -5.51
C PRO A 71 -27.98 13.64 -4.17
N GLN A 72 -28.42 12.37 -4.17
CA GLN A 72 -28.47 11.53 -2.97
C GLN A 72 -27.07 11.14 -2.51
N GLY A 73 -26.21 10.69 -3.43
CA GLY A 73 -24.83 10.33 -3.12
C GLY A 73 -24.02 11.54 -2.68
N PHE A 74 -24.14 12.67 -3.38
CA PHE A 74 -23.52 13.94 -3.02
C PHE A 74 -23.84 14.32 -1.56
N ASN A 75 -25.14 14.41 -1.21
CA ASN A 75 -25.56 14.77 0.14
C ASN A 75 -25.06 13.78 1.20
N LYS A 76 -25.07 12.47 0.88
CA LYS A 76 -24.63 11.43 1.80
C LYS A 76 -23.13 11.52 2.08
N ILE A 77 -22.32 11.74 1.05
CA ILE A 77 -20.86 11.86 1.16
C ILE A 77 -20.50 13.16 1.88
N HIS A 78 -21.13 14.28 1.51
CA HIS A 78 -20.90 15.57 2.16
C HIS A 78 -21.20 15.51 3.66
N TRP A 79 -22.34 14.93 4.05
CA TRP A 79 -22.66 14.71 5.45
C TRP A 79 -21.58 13.89 6.19
N TYR A 80 -20.99 12.90 5.53
CA TYR A 80 -19.94 12.08 6.15
C TYR A 80 -18.63 12.85 6.30
N PHE A 81 -18.26 13.65 5.30
CA PHE A 81 -17.09 14.53 5.39
C PHE A 81 -17.27 15.60 6.46
N ASP A 82 -18.47 16.19 6.59
CA ASP A 82 -18.82 17.08 7.70
C ASP A 82 -18.58 16.39 9.05
N ARG A 83 -19.03 15.13 9.22
CA ARG A 83 -18.80 14.39 10.47
C ARG A 83 -17.33 14.10 10.74
N LEU A 84 -16.55 13.75 9.73
CA LEU A 84 -15.11 13.51 9.89
C LEU A 84 -14.37 14.81 10.25
N ASN A 85 -14.74 15.93 9.62
CA ASN A 85 -14.20 17.24 9.94
C ASN A 85 -14.58 17.69 11.37
N ASP A 86 -15.83 17.46 11.79
CA ASP A 86 -16.30 17.75 13.16
C ASP A 86 -15.57 16.91 14.22
N ILE A 87 -15.17 15.68 13.89
CA ILE A 87 -14.33 14.85 14.76
C ILE A 87 -12.92 15.44 14.89
N GLY A 88 -12.44 16.12 13.85
CA GLY A 88 -11.09 16.68 13.82
C GLY A 88 -10.02 15.67 13.40
N ILE A 89 -10.34 14.75 12.47
CA ILE A 89 -9.28 13.91 11.87
C ILE A 89 -8.25 14.80 11.15
N ASP A 90 -6.99 14.38 11.12
CA ASP A 90 -5.92 15.20 10.54
C ASP A 90 -5.90 15.15 9.02
N SER A 91 -6.15 13.97 8.45
CA SER A 91 -6.03 13.76 7.00
C SER A 91 -7.02 12.74 6.46
N ILE A 92 -7.35 12.87 5.19
CA ILE A 92 -8.26 11.99 4.48
C ILE A 92 -7.65 11.52 3.17
N THR A 93 -7.57 10.20 2.97
CA THR A 93 -7.04 9.60 1.75
C THR A 93 -8.17 9.20 0.79
N VAL A 94 -8.22 9.84 -0.38
CA VAL A 94 -9.21 9.57 -1.44
C VAL A 94 -8.53 9.23 -2.77
N ALA A 95 -9.22 8.49 -3.65
CA ALA A 95 -8.71 8.16 -4.98
C ALA A 95 -9.41 8.93 -6.12
N GLU A 96 -10.63 9.40 -5.88
CA GLU A 96 -11.47 10.08 -6.85
C GLU A 96 -11.08 11.58 -6.97
N PRO A 97 -10.67 12.07 -8.15
CA PRO A 97 -10.36 13.49 -8.37
C PRO A 97 -11.43 14.46 -7.87
N TYR A 98 -12.71 14.13 -8.07
CA TYR A 98 -13.81 14.98 -7.59
C TYR A 98 -13.78 15.19 -6.06
N PHE A 99 -13.40 14.15 -5.31
CA PHE A 99 -13.28 14.29 -3.85
C PHE A 99 -12.05 15.10 -3.45
N VAL A 100 -10.94 14.98 -4.18
CA VAL A 100 -9.76 15.82 -3.91
C VAL A 100 -10.13 17.30 -4.03
N GLU A 101 -10.79 17.68 -5.12
CA GLU A 101 -11.20 19.06 -5.37
C GLU A 101 -12.25 19.57 -4.37
N MET A 102 -13.21 18.73 -3.99
CA MET A 102 -14.24 19.11 -3.03
C MET A 102 -13.66 19.26 -1.61
N LEU A 103 -12.85 18.31 -1.18
CA LEU A 103 -12.24 18.32 0.15
C LEU A 103 -11.31 19.52 0.35
N SER A 104 -10.52 19.86 -0.67
CA SER A 104 -9.56 20.97 -0.60
C SER A 104 -10.20 22.36 -0.53
N LYS A 105 -11.43 22.51 -1.04
CA LYS A 105 -12.17 23.79 -1.04
C LYS A 105 -13.02 23.99 0.20
N ASP A 106 -13.66 22.91 0.66
CA ASP A 106 -14.75 23.01 1.62
C ASP A 106 -14.34 22.62 3.06
N TYR A 107 -13.15 22.01 3.24
CA TYR A 107 -12.70 21.46 4.52
C TYR A 107 -11.25 21.81 4.84
N ASN A 108 -10.87 21.68 6.13
CA ASN A 108 -9.52 21.98 6.61
C ASN A 108 -8.64 20.73 6.82
N MET A 109 -9.17 19.54 6.52
CA MET A 109 -8.43 18.28 6.64
C MET A 109 -7.37 18.17 5.54
N GLU A 110 -6.19 17.62 5.84
CA GLU A 110 -5.15 17.38 4.83
C GLU A 110 -5.66 16.35 3.80
N VAL A 111 -5.67 16.73 2.53
CA VAL A 111 -6.15 15.91 1.42
C VAL A 111 -5.01 15.06 0.86
N VAL A 112 -5.11 13.75 1.05
CA VAL A 112 -4.11 12.78 0.61
C VAL A 112 -4.61 12.02 -0.62
N VAL A 113 -3.86 12.08 -1.71
CA VAL A 113 -4.16 11.30 -2.92
C VAL A 113 -3.68 9.87 -2.73
N SER A 114 -4.61 8.93 -2.90
CA SER A 114 -4.37 7.50 -2.75
C SER A 114 -3.47 6.95 -3.85
N VAL A 115 -2.73 5.89 -3.50
CA VAL A 115 -2.02 5.04 -4.47
C VAL A 115 -2.94 4.44 -5.55
N LEU A 116 -4.25 4.36 -5.28
CA LEU A 116 -5.27 3.90 -6.24
C LEU A 116 -5.57 4.92 -7.35
N SER A 117 -5.06 6.14 -7.24
CA SER A 117 -5.09 7.14 -8.31
C SER A 117 -4.00 6.92 -9.36
N PHE A 118 -3.09 5.96 -9.14
CA PHE A 118 -2.01 5.57 -10.06
C PHE A 118 -1.12 6.74 -10.50
N VAL A 119 -0.75 7.62 -9.57
CA VAL A 119 0.14 8.75 -9.84
C VAL A 119 1.57 8.25 -10.02
N ASP A 120 2.02 8.15 -11.27
CA ASP A 120 3.28 7.54 -11.70
C ASP A 120 4.09 8.44 -12.64
N SER A 121 3.69 9.71 -12.79
CA SER A 121 4.27 10.69 -13.71
C SER A 121 4.09 12.11 -13.19
N PRO A 122 4.97 13.05 -13.59
CA PRO A 122 4.86 14.47 -13.22
C PRO A 122 3.50 15.07 -13.54
N GLN A 123 2.96 14.80 -14.73
CA GLN A 123 1.69 15.38 -15.20
C GLN A 123 0.50 14.94 -14.35
N LYS A 124 0.50 13.69 -13.87
CA LYS A 124 -0.53 13.24 -12.93
C LYS A 124 -0.36 13.90 -11.56
N ALA A 125 0.87 14.11 -11.11
CA ALA A 125 1.13 14.77 -9.84
C ALA A 125 0.70 16.24 -9.88
N GLU A 126 1.10 16.98 -10.91
CA GLU A 126 0.68 18.36 -11.19
C GLU A 126 -0.85 18.47 -11.20
N PHE A 127 -1.52 17.58 -11.94
CA PHE A 127 -2.99 17.56 -11.99
C PHE A 127 -3.64 17.45 -10.62
N TYR A 128 -3.15 16.56 -9.75
CA TYR A 128 -3.73 16.40 -8.41
C TYR A 128 -3.35 17.55 -7.46
N GLU A 129 -2.15 18.13 -7.58
CA GLU A 129 -1.78 19.34 -6.84
C GLU A 129 -2.67 20.52 -7.23
N GLU A 130 -2.95 20.70 -8.53
CA GLU A 130 -3.87 21.74 -9.04
C GLU A 130 -5.30 21.59 -8.51
N LEU A 131 -5.76 20.37 -8.25
CA LEU A 131 -7.05 20.12 -7.58
C LEU A 131 -7.03 20.46 -6.07
N GLY A 132 -5.85 20.67 -5.49
CA GLY A 132 -5.66 21.01 -4.09
C GLY A 132 -5.26 19.83 -3.19
N ALA A 133 -4.55 18.83 -3.73
CA ALA A 133 -3.95 17.80 -2.90
C ALA A 133 -2.81 18.35 -2.04
N ASP A 134 -2.86 18.11 -0.72
CA ASP A 134 -1.76 18.44 0.19
C ASP A 134 -0.63 17.42 0.13
N THR A 135 -0.98 16.14 -0.09
CA THR A 135 -0.01 15.04 -0.17
C THR A 135 -0.40 14.01 -1.22
N ILE A 136 0.57 13.46 -1.95
CA ILE A 136 0.35 12.40 -2.94
C ILE A 136 1.09 11.12 -2.53
N VAL A 137 0.37 9.99 -2.44
CA VAL A 137 0.98 8.67 -2.34
C VAL A 137 1.32 8.19 -3.75
N VAL A 138 2.61 8.22 -4.10
CA VAL A 138 3.11 7.86 -5.44
C VAL A 138 2.88 6.37 -5.71
N ASP A 139 2.55 6.00 -6.95
CA ASP A 139 2.36 4.60 -7.34
C ASP A 139 3.66 3.80 -7.16
N PRO A 140 3.65 2.69 -6.39
CA PRO A 140 4.80 1.82 -6.21
C PRO A 140 5.46 1.36 -7.50
N VAL A 141 4.75 1.31 -8.64
CA VAL A 141 5.34 0.92 -9.92
C VAL A 141 6.59 1.74 -10.28
N VAL A 142 6.71 2.99 -9.80
CA VAL A 142 7.89 3.84 -10.01
C VAL A 142 8.88 3.87 -8.83
N ASN A 143 8.66 3.12 -7.75
CA ASN A 143 9.56 3.07 -6.58
C ASN A 143 11.02 2.71 -6.95
N ARG A 144 11.26 2.05 -8.09
CA ARG A 144 12.60 1.68 -8.57
C ARG A 144 13.04 2.47 -9.80
N ASP A 145 12.40 3.60 -10.06
CA ASP A 145 12.69 4.52 -11.16
C ASP A 145 12.97 5.91 -10.57
N PHE A 146 14.22 6.12 -10.15
CA PHE A 146 14.62 7.33 -9.44
C PHE A 146 14.48 8.58 -10.31
N ALA A 147 14.74 8.48 -11.60
CA ALA A 147 14.56 9.60 -12.52
C ALA A 147 13.09 10.05 -12.56
N LYS A 148 12.13 9.11 -12.56
CA LYS A 148 10.71 9.46 -12.46
C LYS A 148 10.32 10.01 -11.10
N LEU A 149 10.82 9.43 -10.01
CA LEU A 149 10.52 9.92 -8.66
C LEU A 149 11.05 11.35 -8.47
N GLU A 150 12.26 11.63 -8.95
CA GLU A 150 12.87 12.96 -8.92
C GLU A 150 12.07 13.94 -9.79
N ALA A 151 11.71 13.54 -11.01
CA ALA A 151 10.86 14.37 -11.87
C ALA A 151 9.48 14.68 -11.27
N ILE A 152 8.86 13.72 -10.58
CA ILE A 152 7.60 13.96 -9.83
C ILE A 152 7.85 14.92 -8.68
N LYS A 153 8.94 14.75 -7.92
CA LYS A 153 9.26 15.63 -6.79
C LYS A 153 9.57 17.06 -7.23
N GLU A 154 10.18 17.23 -8.39
CA GLU A 154 10.49 18.54 -8.97
C GLU A 154 9.26 19.24 -9.57
N SER A 155 8.22 18.48 -9.96
CA SER A 155 7.04 19.05 -10.59
C SER A 155 5.98 19.57 -9.61
N VAL A 156 6.05 19.19 -8.33
CA VAL A 156 5.06 19.57 -7.31
C VAL A 156 5.71 20.08 -6.03
N THR A 157 4.98 20.94 -5.31
CA THR A 157 5.36 21.46 -3.99
C THR A 157 4.70 20.70 -2.84
N CYS A 158 3.60 20.00 -3.11
CA CYS A 158 2.86 19.19 -2.14
C CYS A 158 3.73 18.07 -1.53
N GLY A 159 3.26 17.50 -0.42
CA GLY A 159 3.87 16.34 0.20
C GLY A 159 3.88 15.14 -0.73
N LEU A 160 4.90 14.28 -0.63
CA LEU A 160 4.91 12.97 -1.28
C LEU A 160 5.01 11.88 -0.21
N LYS A 161 4.30 10.77 -0.38
CA LYS A 161 4.43 9.56 0.44
C LYS A 161 4.83 8.39 -0.47
N LEU A 162 5.73 7.53 0.00
CA LEU A 162 6.07 6.28 -0.69
C LEU A 162 5.50 5.08 0.06
N LEU A 163 4.70 4.26 -0.62
CA LEU A 163 4.23 2.98 -0.09
C LEU A 163 5.33 1.92 -0.25
N VAL A 164 5.85 1.42 0.88
CA VAL A 164 7.13 0.68 0.89
C VAL A 164 6.99 -0.83 0.75
N ASN A 165 5.93 -1.43 1.28
CA ASN A 165 5.85 -2.89 1.44
C ASN A 165 4.73 -3.54 0.61
N GLU A 166 4.18 -2.84 -0.37
CA GLU A 166 3.22 -3.44 -1.30
C GLU A 166 3.96 -4.38 -2.28
N GLY A 167 3.71 -5.67 -2.16
CA GLY A 167 4.31 -6.69 -3.01
C GLY A 167 3.51 -7.01 -4.28
N CYS A 168 2.76 -6.07 -4.87
CA CYS A 168 2.02 -6.28 -6.13
C CYS A 168 2.95 -6.65 -7.31
N LEU A 169 2.41 -7.26 -8.36
CA LEU A 169 3.20 -7.56 -9.56
C LEU A 169 3.68 -6.24 -10.16
N TYR A 170 4.92 -6.20 -10.64
CA TYR A 170 5.40 -5.03 -11.37
C TYR A 170 4.57 -4.86 -12.64
N GLN A 171 4.05 -3.65 -12.89
CA GLN A 171 3.14 -3.37 -14.01
C GLN A 171 1.96 -4.36 -14.07
N CYS A 172 1.34 -4.63 -12.90
CA CYS A 172 0.30 -5.64 -12.76
C CYS A 172 -0.89 -5.37 -13.70
N PRO A 173 -1.21 -6.28 -14.64
CA PRO A 173 -2.32 -6.11 -15.58
C PRO A 173 -3.69 -6.17 -14.89
N PHE A 174 -3.75 -6.76 -13.69
CA PHE A 174 -4.99 -6.88 -12.92
C PHE A 174 -5.28 -5.67 -12.03
N ARG A 175 -4.29 -4.77 -11.83
CA ARG A 175 -4.34 -3.74 -10.77
C ARG A 175 -5.61 -2.91 -10.81
N TYR A 176 -5.94 -2.36 -11.97
CA TYR A 176 -7.14 -1.55 -12.17
C TYR A 176 -8.44 -2.35 -11.90
N ALA A 177 -8.56 -3.51 -12.53
CA ALA A 177 -9.76 -4.35 -12.41
C ALA A 177 -9.96 -4.87 -10.98
N HIS A 178 -8.88 -5.23 -10.29
CA HIS A 178 -8.91 -5.76 -8.93
C HIS A 178 -9.28 -4.69 -7.90
N PHE A 179 -8.73 -3.47 -8.03
CA PHE A 179 -9.12 -2.38 -7.14
C PHE A 179 -10.55 -1.89 -7.39
N ASN A 180 -11.03 -1.89 -8.64
CA ASN A 180 -12.43 -1.66 -8.93
C ASN A 180 -13.33 -2.73 -8.32
N PHE A 181 -12.93 -4.00 -8.40
CA PHE A 181 -13.62 -5.08 -7.73
C PHE A 181 -13.72 -4.83 -6.21
N PHE A 182 -12.62 -4.50 -5.54
CA PHE A 182 -12.65 -4.20 -4.11
C PHE A 182 -13.53 -2.99 -3.78
N SER A 183 -13.48 -1.94 -4.61
CA SER A 183 -14.29 -0.73 -4.46
C SER A 183 -15.79 -1.04 -4.46
N HIS A 184 -16.25 -1.93 -5.36
CA HIS A 184 -17.65 -2.35 -5.41
C HIS A 184 -18.01 -3.40 -4.35
N ALA A 185 -17.10 -4.31 -4.01
CA ALA A 185 -17.35 -5.32 -2.97
C ALA A 185 -17.38 -4.69 -1.56
N ASN A 186 -16.56 -3.67 -1.32
CA ASN A 186 -16.36 -3.02 -0.02
C ASN A 186 -16.90 -1.57 0.03
N GLY A 187 -17.68 -1.15 -0.96
CA GLY A 187 -18.32 0.17 -1.00
C GLY A 187 -19.82 0.13 -0.73
N PRO A 188 -20.53 1.25 -0.91
CA PRO A 188 -21.97 1.32 -0.72
C PRO A 188 -22.69 0.26 -1.58
N GLY A 189 -23.85 -0.19 -1.09
CA GLY A 189 -24.60 -1.27 -1.74
C GLY A 189 -25.05 -0.98 -3.18
N PRO A 190 -25.54 -2.01 -3.90
CA PRO A 190 -25.72 -3.39 -3.43
C PRO A 190 -24.40 -4.16 -3.31
N LYS A 191 -24.26 -4.96 -2.24
CA LYS A 191 -23.08 -5.80 -2.02
C LYS A 191 -23.08 -6.96 -3.01
N LEU A 192 -21.93 -7.21 -3.63
CA LEU A 192 -21.73 -8.33 -4.54
C LEU A 192 -21.61 -9.63 -3.74
N ASN A 193 -22.34 -10.68 -4.16
CA ASN A 193 -22.12 -12.04 -3.65
C ASN A 193 -20.96 -12.68 -4.42
N VAL A 194 -19.74 -12.39 -3.99
CA VAL A 194 -18.54 -12.88 -4.66
C VAL A 194 -18.16 -14.24 -4.09
N LEU A 195 -18.21 -15.27 -4.93
CA LEU A 195 -17.82 -16.63 -4.53
C LEU A 195 -16.30 -16.84 -4.63
N ASP A 196 -15.64 -16.15 -5.55
CA ASP A 196 -14.24 -16.36 -5.88
C ASP A 196 -13.59 -15.06 -6.41
N ASP A 197 -12.34 -14.78 -6.01
CA ASP A 197 -11.54 -13.63 -6.46
C ASP A 197 -10.51 -14.10 -7.49
N TYR A 198 -10.93 -14.14 -8.75
CA TYR A 198 -10.07 -14.52 -9.88
C TYR A 198 -8.73 -13.78 -9.90
N TYR A 199 -8.74 -12.47 -9.63
CA TYR A 199 -7.54 -11.64 -9.71
C TYR A 199 -6.53 -12.06 -8.65
N TYR A 200 -7.01 -12.31 -7.43
CA TYR A 200 -6.17 -12.77 -6.33
C TYR A 200 -5.56 -14.15 -6.62
N TYR A 201 -6.38 -15.16 -6.92
CA TYR A 201 -5.87 -16.52 -7.18
C TYR A 201 -4.95 -16.58 -8.39
N LYS A 202 -5.25 -15.83 -9.46
CA LYS A 202 -4.37 -15.75 -10.62
C LYS A 202 -3.05 -15.08 -10.28
N CYS A 203 -3.05 -14.01 -9.47
CA CYS A 203 -1.85 -13.36 -8.97
C CYS A 203 -0.99 -14.31 -8.13
N LEU A 204 -1.59 -15.11 -7.24
CA LEU A 204 -0.88 -16.14 -6.46
C LEU A 204 -0.24 -17.18 -7.37
N SER A 205 -1.02 -17.74 -8.30
CA SER A 205 -0.54 -18.75 -9.25
C SER A 205 0.66 -18.27 -10.07
N LEU A 206 0.63 -17.02 -10.55
CA LEU A 206 1.76 -16.43 -11.30
C LEU A 206 3.05 -16.38 -10.46
N ARG A 207 2.96 -16.13 -9.15
CA ARG A 207 4.15 -16.04 -8.27
C ARG A 207 4.66 -17.40 -7.85
N ILE A 208 3.75 -18.35 -7.62
CA ILE A 208 4.12 -19.73 -7.31
C ILE A 208 4.86 -20.34 -8.51
N ASN A 209 4.33 -20.14 -9.72
CA ASN A 209 4.92 -20.66 -10.95
C ASN A 209 6.17 -19.87 -11.40
N ASP A 210 6.25 -18.59 -11.07
CA ASP A 210 7.38 -17.72 -11.39
C ASP A 210 7.82 -16.86 -10.18
N PRO A 211 8.60 -17.41 -9.24
CA PRO A 211 8.99 -16.71 -8.01
C PRO A 211 9.79 -15.42 -8.24
N GLN A 212 10.36 -15.22 -9.43
CA GLN A 212 11.04 -13.98 -9.76
C GLN A 212 10.11 -12.75 -9.72
N GLN A 213 8.79 -12.97 -9.80
CA GLN A 213 7.79 -11.92 -9.65
C GLN A 213 7.83 -11.28 -8.26
N LEU A 214 8.20 -12.03 -7.21
CA LEU A 214 8.38 -11.51 -5.84
C LEU A 214 9.55 -10.52 -5.76
N ILE A 215 10.63 -10.82 -6.47
CA ILE A 215 11.81 -9.96 -6.56
C ILE A 215 11.53 -8.73 -7.42
N LYS A 216 10.76 -8.88 -8.51
CA LYS A 216 10.38 -7.77 -9.41
C LYS A 216 9.41 -6.78 -8.77
N SER A 217 8.55 -7.24 -7.85
CA SER A 217 7.62 -6.39 -7.10
C SER A 217 8.31 -5.13 -6.55
N PRO A 218 7.73 -3.93 -6.69
CA PRO A 218 8.46 -2.69 -6.48
C PRO A 218 8.41 -2.20 -5.02
N TRP A 219 8.58 -3.13 -4.08
CA TRP A 219 8.78 -2.79 -2.67
C TRP A 219 10.11 -2.04 -2.46
N ILE A 220 10.19 -1.31 -1.36
CA ILE A 220 11.37 -0.62 -0.84
C ILE A 220 11.76 -1.30 0.47
N ARG A 221 13.01 -1.75 0.58
CA ARG A 221 13.48 -2.38 1.81
C ARG A 221 13.67 -1.37 2.94
N PRO A 222 13.58 -1.79 4.21
CA PRO A 222 13.88 -0.94 5.35
C PRO A 222 15.25 -0.25 5.25
N GLU A 223 16.30 -1.01 4.90
CA GLU A 223 17.66 -0.48 4.75
C GLU A 223 17.80 0.54 3.62
N ASP A 224 16.96 0.43 2.59
CA ASP A 224 17.03 1.24 1.37
C ASP A 224 16.29 2.58 1.51
N THR A 225 15.45 2.78 2.54
CA THR A 225 14.69 4.02 2.79
C THR A 225 15.57 5.27 2.78
N LYS A 226 16.79 5.19 3.30
CA LYS A 226 17.79 6.28 3.28
C LYS A 226 18.07 6.79 1.87
N ARG A 227 17.95 5.94 0.85
CA ARG A 227 18.20 6.29 -0.55
C ARG A 227 17.07 7.13 -1.15
N TYR A 228 15.93 7.24 -0.48
CA TYR A 228 14.73 7.96 -0.92
C TYR A 228 14.46 9.24 -0.13
N GLU A 229 15.28 9.58 0.87
CA GLU A 229 15.08 10.76 1.73
C GLU A 229 15.06 12.09 0.97
N HIS A 230 15.70 12.16 -0.20
CA HIS A 230 15.64 13.34 -1.07
C HIS A 230 14.32 13.47 -1.85
N ILE A 231 13.51 12.40 -1.87
CA ILE A 231 12.17 12.38 -2.47
C ILE A 231 11.12 12.67 -1.39
N THR A 232 11.21 11.98 -0.25
CA THR A 232 10.29 12.14 0.88
C THR A 232 10.91 11.64 2.18
N ASP A 233 10.47 12.23 3.29
CA ASP A 233 10.70 11.76 4.66
C ASP A 233 9.58 10.84 5.18
N THR A 234 8.47 10.72 4.45
CA THR A 234 7.26 10.02 4.89
C THR A 234 7.05 8.71 4.12
N PHE A 235 7.29 7.59 4.81
CA PHE A 235 7.13 6.25 4.27
C PHE A 235 5.85 5.60 4.79
N LYS A 236 4.93 5.28 3.89
CA LYS A 236 3.66 4.62 4.22
C LYS A 236 3.85 3.10 4.23
N ILE A 237 3.56 2.48 5.36
CA ILE A 237 3.55 1.02 5.51
C ILE A 237 2.12 0.54 5.26
N GLY A 238 1.93 -0.31 4.25
CA GLY A 238 0.69 -1.02 4.00
C GLY A 238 0.47 -2.14 5.02
N GLY A 239 -0.78 -2.54 5.23
CA GLY A 239 -1.10 -3.69 6.07
C GLY A 239 -2.13 -3.48 7.18
N ARG A 240 -2.99 -2.47 7.07
CA ARG A 240 -4.15 -2.26 7.98
C ARG A 240 -5.07 -3.48 8.17
N THR A 241 -4.95 -4.49 7.31
CA THR A 241 -5.70 -5.75 7.39
C THR A 241 -4.96 -6.88 8.08
N HIS A 242 -3.77 -6.63 8.64
CA HIS A 242 -2.97 -7.60 9.40
C HIS A 242 -3.12 -7.39 10.91
N PHE A 243 -2.67 -8.38 11.68
CA PHE A 243 -2.62 -8.29 13.14
C PHE A 243 -1.61 -7.24 13.62
N THR A 244 -1.85 -6.68 14.79
CA THR A 244 -1.03 -5.60 15.37
C THR A 244 0.45 -5.96 15.50
N ASN A 245 0.76 -7.21 15.87
CA ASN A 245 2.15 -7.68 15.99
C ASN A 245 2.91 -7.63 14.65
N TRP A 246 2.24 -7.92 13.53
CA TRP A 246 2.83 -7.81 12.20
C TRP A 246 3.07 -6.35 11.81
N ILE A 247 2.13 -5.47 12.15
CA ILE A 247 2.25 -4.02 11.91
C ILE A 247 3.44 -3.48 12.71
N LEU A 248 3.52 -3.81 14.00
CA LEU A 248 4.64 -3.44 14.88
C LEU A 248 5.97 -3.95 14.34
N ASN A 249 6.05 -5.21 13.88
CA ASN A 249 7.26 -5.74 13.25
C ASN A 249 7.72 -4.89 12.07
N ASN A 250 6.80 -4.48 11.19
CA ASN A 250 7.12 -3.59 10.08
C ASN A 250 7.57 -2.22 10.58
N VAL A 251 6.85 -1.59 11.52
CA VAL A 251 7.24 -0.29 12.07
C VAL A 251 8.64 -0.35 12.66
N HIS A 252 8.97 -1.39 13.43
CA HIS A 252 10.33 -1.60 13.97
C HIS A 252 11.37 -1.76 12.86
N ALA A 253 11.09 -2.59 11.84
CA ALA A 253 12.02 -2.81 10.72
C ALA A 253 12.35 -1.49 10.00
N TYR A 254 11.33 -0.71 9.62
CA TYR A 254 11.52 0.55 8.89
C TYR A 254 12.09 1.68 9.75
N THR A 255 11.72 1.75 11.04
CA THR A 255 12.28 2.74 11.97
C THR A 255 13.76 2.49 12.22
N ASN A 256 14.14 1.23 12.45
CA ASN A 256 15.54 0.85 12.67
C ASN A 256 16.35 0.78 11.37
N ARG A 257 15.68 0.83 10.21
CA ARG A 257 16.28 0.65 8.87
C ARG A 257 17.10 -0.62 8.77
N ASP A 258 16.65 -1.66 9.43
CA ASP A 258 17.36 -2.94 9.52
C ASP A 258 16.35 -4.06 9.74
N TYR A 259 16.45 -5.10 8.92
CA TYR A 259 15.68 -6.32 9.12
C TYR A 259 16.52 -7.55 8.78
N ASP A 260 16.68 -8.46 9.76
CA ASP A 260 17.32 -9.76 9.56
C ASP A 260 16.28 -10.86 9.64
N GLY A 261 15.88 -11.37 8.48
CA GLY A 261 14.78 -12.31 8.38
C GLY A 261 14.27 -12.50 6.95
N ASN A 262 13.07 -13.06 6.83
CA ASN A 262 12.40 -13.27 5.55
C ASN A 262 11.74 -11.98 5.07
N LEU A 263 12.07 -11.49 3.86
CA LEU A 263 11.40 -10.34 3.26
C LEU A 263 9.87 -10.53 3.20
N MET A 264 9.40 -11.76 3.00
CA MET A 264 7.96 -12.05 2.92
C MET A 264 7.21 -11.68 4.20
N ASP A 265 7.89 -11.63 5.34
CA ASP A 265 7.29 -11.20 6.61
C ASP A 265 7.01 -9.70 6.67
N LEU A 266 7.58 -8.91 5.75
CA LEU A 266 7.35 -7.46 5.66
C LEU A 266 6.30 -7.10 4.60
N LEU A 267 6.04 -7.97 3.62
CA LEU A 267 5.17 -7.64 2.51
C LEU A 267 3.69 -7.75 2.88
N ASP A 268 2.92 -6.70 2.60
CA ASP A 268 1.48 -6.68 2.86
C ASP A 268 0.72 -7.68 1.97
N CYS A 269 1.16 -7.85 0.73
CA CYS A 269 0.54 -8.73 -0.26
C CYS A 269 1.61 -9.37 -1.15
N PRO A 270 1.48 -10.67 -1.51
CA PRO A 270 0.42 -11.61 -1.11
C PRO A 270 0.69 -12.32 0.23
N ARG A 271 -0.35 -12.43 1.07
CA ARG A 271 -0.28 -13.08 2.39
C ARG A 271 -0.18 -14.59 2.33
N ASP A 272 -0.99 -15.23 1.48
CA ASP A 272 -1.19 -16.69 1.55
C ASP A 272 0.00 -17.51 1.04
N ILE A 273 0.99 -16.86 0.45
CA ILE A 273 2.24 -17.50 0.00
C ILE A 273 3.45 -17.05 0.83
N ARG A 274 3.24 -16.31 1.92
CA ARG A 274 4.31 -15.91 2.85
C ARG A 274 5.10 -17.12 3.32
N ASP A 275 4.39 -18.17 3.73
CA ASP A 275 4.98 -19.37 4.31
C ASP A 275 5.46 -20.38 3.25
N LEU A 276 5.37 -20.02 1.95
CA LEU A 276 5.94 -20.84 0.85
C LEU A 276 7.36 -20.42 0.50
N PHE A 277 7.70 -19.14 0.68
CA PHE A 277 8.97 -18.57 0.23
C PHE A 277 9.74 -17.93 1.38
N TYR A 278 11.04 -18.18 1.41
CA TYR A 278 11.97 -17.49 2.27
C TYR A 278 12.99 -16.73 1.42
N ILE A 279 12.98 -15.40 1.56
CA ILE A 279 13.86 -14.49 0.86
C ILE A 279 14.72 -13.79 1.91
N PRO A 280 16.00 -14.18 2.10
CA PRO A 280 16.86 -13.60 3.12
C PRO A 280 17.07 -12.10 2.85
N ASN A 281 16.51 -11.23 3.70
CA ASN A 281 16.51 -9.78 3.46
C ASN A 281 17.93 -9.21 3.30
N LYS A 282 18.89 -9.69 4.11
CA LYS A 282 20.28 -9.24 4.05
C LYS A 282 20.99 -9.58 2.72
N GLU A 283 20.60 -10.66 2.04
CA GLU A 283 21.18 -11.06 0.76
C GLU A 283 20.72 -10.16 -0.42
N LEU A 284 19.71 -9.31 -0.20
CA LEU A 284 19.27 -8.30 -1.16
C LEU A 284 20.14 -7.02 -1.12
N LYS A 285 21.19 -6.97 -0.29
CA LYS A 285 22.02 -5.75 -0.15
C LYS A 285 22.66 -5.40 -1.51
N GLY A 286 22.52 -4.15 -1.92
CA GLY A 286 23.08 -3.63 -3.17
C GLY A 286 22.25 -3.92 -4.43
N THR A 287 21.12 -4.62 -4.34
CA THR A 287 20.26 -4.87 -5.52
C THR A 287 19.65 -3.59 -6.06
N LEU A 288 19.44 -2.58 -5.20
CA LEU A 288 18.91 -1.28 -5.59
C LEU A 288 19.79 -0.57 -6.63
N ASP A 289 21.11 -0.64 -6.51
CA ASP A 289 22.02 0.01 -7.46
C ASP A 289 21.88 -0.59 -8.87
N GLN A 290 21.65 -1.90 -8.95
CA GLN A 290 21.31 -2.56 -10.22
C GLN A 290 19.93 -2.15 -10.74
N TRP A 291 18.92 -2.01 -9.87
CA TRP A 291 17.58 -1.64 -10.28
C TRP A 291 17.45 -0.19 -10.73
N LYS A 292 18.28 0.72 -10.20
CA LYS A 292 18.39 2.12 -10.64
C LYS A 292 18.80 2.24 -12.11
N GLN A 293 19.65 1.33 -12.58
CA GLN A 293 20.15 1.31 -13.96
C GLN A 293 19.34 0.38 -14.87
N CYS A 294 18.25 -0.21 -14.36
CA CYS A 294 17.47 -1.19 -15.10
C CYS A 294 16.49 -0.52 -16.06
N ASN A 295 16.67 -0.74 -17.37
CA ASN A 295 15.74 -0.33 -18.42
C ASN A 295 14.42 -1.12 -18.46
N LYS A 296 14.24 -2.07 -17.52
CA LYS A 296 13.07 -2.94 -17.35
C LYS A 296 12.82 -3.92 -18.51
N ILE A 297 13.75 -4.03 -19.47
CA ILE A 297 13.72 -5.04 -20.53
C ILE A 297 14.34 -6.33 -19.98
N CYS A 298 13.52 -7.12 -19.29
CA CYS A 298 13.99 -8.28 -18.51
C CYS A 298 14.56 -9.41 -19.38
N SER A 299 14.17 -9.50 -20.66
CA SER A 299 14.71 -10.46 -21.64
C SER A 299 16.21 -10.31 -21.83
N ASP A 300 16.73 -9.09 -21.68
CA ASP A 300 18.10 -8.78 -22.06
C ASP A 300 19.04 -8.96 -20.88
N CYS A 301 18.64 -8.55 -19.67
CA CYS A 301 19.52 -8.58 -18.50
C CYS A 301 19.42 -9.88 -17.69
N GLY A 302 18.23 -10.47 -17.53
CA GLY A 302 17.98 -11.66 -16.71
C GLY A 302 18.34 -11.53 -15.22
N TYR A 303 18.61 -10.33 -14.71
CA TYR A 303 19.15 -10.12 -13.35
C TYR A 303 18.23 -10.66 -12.26
N CYS A 304 16.95 -10.26 -12.25
CA CYS A 304 16.01 -10.69 -11.21
C CYS A 304 15.82 -12.21 -11.20
N LYS A 305 15.87 -12.86 -12.37
CA LYS A 305 15.81 -14.33 -12.46
C LYS A 305 17.01 -14.98 -11.77
N ARG A 306 18.24 -14.57 -12.12
CA ARG A 306 19.46 -15.09 -11.49
C ARG A 306 19.52 -14.80 -9.99
N LEU A 307 19.06 -13.61 -9.58
CA LEU A 307 18.97 -13.26 -8.17
C LEU A 307 17.99 -14.18 -7.43
N THR A 308 16.84 -14.45 -8.03
CA THR A 308 15.82 -15.35 -7.49
C THR A 308 16.37 -16.76 -7.31
N GLU A 309 16.98 -17.34 -8.35
CA GLU A 309 17.60 -18.68 -8.32
C GLU A 309 18.70 -18.79 -7.26
N ARG A 310 19.39 -17.68 -6.95
CA ARG A 310 20.47 -17.65 -5.97
C ARG A 310 19.98 -17.58 -4.52
N ILE A 311 19.01 -16.73 -4.22
CA ILE A 311 18.69 -16.36 -2.82
C ILE A 311 17.34 -16.90 -2.34
N VAL A 312 16.38 -17.16 -3.24
CA VAL A 312 15.04 -17.57 -2.84
C VAL A 312 15.05 -19.02 -2.43
N ARG A 313 14.49 -19.30 -1.26
CA ARG A 313 14.35 -20.62 -0.68
C ARG A 313 12.86 -20.94 -0.55
N VAL A 314 12.53 -22.22 -0.56
CA VAL A 314 11.16 -22.72 -0.38
C VAL A 314 11.11 -23.61 0.85
N TYR A 315 9.99 -23.57 1.57
CA TYR A 315 9.74 -24.48 2.68
C TYR A 315 9.33 -25.85 2.12
N SER A 316 10.10 -26.89 2.45
CA SER A 316 9.75 -28.30 2.22
C SER A 316 9.29 -28.92 3.52
N VAL A 317 8.22 -29.73 3.46
CA VAL A 317 7.77 -30.53 4.60
C VAL A 317 8.26 -31.95 4.37
N ASP A 318 9.30 -32.34 5.10
CA ASP A 318 9.80 -33.72 5.14
C ASP A 318 9.71 -34.19 6.62
N ASP A 319 9.09 -35.34 6.86
CA ASP A 319 9.00 -35.99 8.18
C ASP A 319 8.56 -35.07 9.35
N MET A 320 7.51 -34.26 9.13
CA MET A 320 6.95 -33.31 10.11
C MET A 320 7.92 -32.19 10.55
N GLN A 321 9.03 -31.98 9.86
CA GLN A 321 9.92 -30.82 10.03
C GLN A 321 9.91 -29.96 8.76
N SER A 322 9.72 -28.65 8.92
CA SER A 322 9.87 -27.69 7.82
C SER A 322 11.35 -27.39 7.58
N THR A 323 11.89 -27.76 6.43
CA THR A 323 13.27 -27.42 6.04
C THR A 323 13.28 -26.38 4.91
N LEU A 324 14.27 -25.48 4.92
CA LEU A 324 14.47 -24.52 3.84
C LEU A 324 15.35 -25.14 2.75
N GLN A 325 14.83 -25.23 1.54
CA GLN A 325 15.54 -25.75 0.38
C GLN A 325 15.75 -24.62 -0.64
N PRO A 326 16.87 -24.61 -1.40
CA PRO A 326 17.01 -23.71 -2.54
C PRO A 326 15.83 -23.88 -3.51
N LEU A 327 15.40 -22.80 -4.16
CA LEU A 327 14.44 -22.90 -5.25
C LEU A 327 15.01 -23.83 -6.32
N LYS A 328 14.46 -25.04 -6.48
CA LYS A 328 14.87 -25.96 -7.54
C LYS A 328 14.72 -25.23 -8.86
N SER A 329 15.77 -25.21 -9.69
CA SER A 329 15.65 -24.73 -11.06
C SER A 329 14.60 -25.61 -11.74
N THR A 330 13.38 -25.10 -11.91
CA THR A 330 12.41 -25.73 -12.79
C THR A 330 13.00 -25.58 -14.19
N GLY A 331 13.75 -26.59 -14.62
CA GLY A 331 14.14 -26.75 -16.01
C GLY A 331 12.87 -26.64 -16.84
N GLY A 332 12.80 -25.62 -17.69
CA GLY A 332 11.71 -25.47 -18.62
C GLY A 332 11.67 -26.68 -19.53
N SER A 333 10.66 -27.51 -19.36
CA SER A 333 10.29 -28.60 -20.25
C SER A 333 8.79 -28.53 -20.48
N THR A 334 8.38 -27.64 -21.39
CA THR A 334 7.31 -27.86 -22.39
C THR A 334 7.32 -26.67 -23.34
#